data_AF-A0A9E1LLR6-F1
#
_entry.id   AF-A0A9E1LLR6-F1
#
_cell.length_a   1.000
_cell.length_b   1.000
_cell.length_c   1.000
_cell.angle_alpha   90.00
_cell.angle_beta   90.00
_cell.angle_gamma   90.00
#
_symmetry.space_group_name_H-M   'P 1'
#
loop_
_entity.id
_entity.type
_entity.pdbx_description
1 polymer ?
#
loop_
_entity_poly.entity_id
_entity_poly.type
_entity_poly.pdbx_seq_one_letter_code
_entity_poly.pdbx_strand_id
1 'polypeptide(L)'
;MREKNNLYKKVLDTAPFGTLFFAYGVCIDANHKALNLLRCQRSQLVGLSLNELAEDQPAALIQLKTVVEKLESEQLQGLLWRSRNTLATDEVVVSVDEVEGTDNAMSIMLYPLPALAQMVVQEFSAEQLPIVDTPDQLQPQSKIPEPVQSTPQEPAPSQTDAHDEVIASLPIGHTLLGNINRYLEGSSSHCGALLLIDLDHFNSINESLGKHIGAQILDRARETIANMLGANMQMDQVAGDAFLLFIEDLASSEPDAEQRATAIANEIRCTISRPFFTENGEVIVTASVGISLLVKADAPGIGASQVIQQAESAMFEAKRRGRDTVMLFDSQITHRAQQRISLQSSLRKAVVNQEFDLYLQPQVSTHDGSVVGGEVLLRWIHSGQAMHTPADFIPILEASGMIVDVGLWVIRTSCEYLRNMLDRGIWTPDMQLGVNISPKQFHDPGLITSLEHSLKSYDISPDMITLEVTENLLIDDFESVVDKMKKIRNMGTRFAIDDFGSGYSSMIYLKRLPLNILKIDREFIANLNSDKDTLGLVEAIMMVSRHYGLDVVAEGVEKREVLEILRSLGCDKYQGAHFSMPVSLDRFQQLLVA
;
A
#
# COMPACT_ATOMS: atom_id res chain seq x y z
N MET A 1 29.62 28.73 4.37
CA MET A 1 28.96 29.03 3.08
C MET A 1 29.24 28.00 1.99
N ARG A 2 30.49 27.57 1.75
CA ARG A 2 30.80 26.55 0.72
C ARG A 2 30.11 25.20 0.94
N GLU A 3 29.99 24.71 2.18
CA GLU A 3 29.28 23.46 2.50
C GLU A 3 27.76 23.56 2.33
N LYS A 4 27.14 24.67 2.78
CA LYS A 4 25.70 24.94 2.55
C LYS A 4 25.37 25.04 1.06
N ASN A 5 26.23 25.67 0.25
CA ASN A 5 26.04 25.74 -1.20
C ASN A 5 26.24 24.38 -1.89
N ASN A 6 27.11 23.51 -1.37
CA ASN A 6 27.25 22.15 -1.89
C ASN A 6 26.05 21.27 -1.53
N LEU A 7 25.52 21.39 -0.30
CA LEU A 7 24.33 20.66 0.11
C LEU A 7 23.10 21.11 -0.68
N TYR A 8 22.90 22.42 -0.83
CA TYR A 8 21.84 22.99 -1.66
C TYR A 8 21.90 22.47 -3.10
N LYS A 9 23.08 22.48 -3.73
CA LYS A 9 23.25 21.93 -5.08
C LYS A 9 22.95 20.44 -5.15
N LYS A 10 23.37 19.66 -4.15
CA LYS A 10 23.12 18.22 -4.09
C LYS A 10 21.64 17.90 -3.91
N VAL A 11 20.92 18.68 -3.09
CA VAL A 11 19.46 18.58 -2.92
C VAL A 11 18.73 18.97 -4.21
N LEU A 12 19.15 20.06 -4.84
CA LEU A 12 18.55 20.54 -6.08
C LEU A 12 18.75 19.57 -7.25
N ASP A 13 19.93 18.96 -7.37
CA ASP A 13 20.23 17.98 -8.43
C ASP A 13 19.64 16.59 -8.14
N THR A 14 19.23 16.29 -6.90
CA THR A 14 18.51 15.04 -6.56
C THR A 14 17.00 15.14 -6.73
N ALA A 15 16.45 16.34 -6.98
CA ALA A 15 15.03 16.52 -7.21
C ALA A 15 14.52 15.63 -8.37
N PRO A 16 13.33 15.00 -8.24
CA PRO A 16 12.84 14.03 -9.23
C PRO A 16 12.48 14.68 -10.58
N PHE A 17 12.12 15.96 -10.59
CA PHE A 17 11.70 16.75 -11.75
C PHE A 17 12.70 17.87 -12.10
N GLY A 18 12.49 18.53 -13.24
CA GLY A 18 13.24 19.73 -13.59
C GLY A 18 12.83 20.89 -12.69
N THR A 19 13.78 21.61 -12.11
CA THR A 19 13.50 22.76 -11.23
C THR A 19 14.31 23.96 -11.67
N LEU A 20 13.62 25.10 -11.86
CA LEU A 20 14.23 26.42 -12.04
C LEU A 20 13.83 27.32 -10.88
N PHE A 21 14.78 28.12 -10.40
CA PHE A 21 14.55 29.11 -9.36
C PHE A 21 14.73 30.51 -9.92
N PHE A 22 13.79 31.38 -9.60
CA PHE A 22 13.80 32.79 -9.95
C PHE A 22 13.73 33.64 -8.69
N ALA A 23 14.49 34.73 -8.68
CA ALA A 23 14.38 35.79 -7.69
C ALA A 23 14.31 37.13 -8.42
N TYR A 24 13.37 37.98 -8.04
CA TYR A 24 13.10 39.26 -8.71
C TYR A 24 12.84 39.11 -10.22
N GLY A 25 12.21 38.00 -10.62
CA GLY A 25 11.95 37.66 -12.02
C GLY A 25 13.18 37.19 -12.81
N VAL A 26 14.36 37.08 -12.18
CA VAL A 26 15.61 36.63 -12.82
C VAL A 26 15.94 35.20 -12.41
N CYS A 27 16.29 34.35 -13.38
CA CYS A 27 16.68 32.96 -13.12
C CYS A 27 18.00 32.95 -12.32
N ILE A 28 17.97 32.43 -11.10
CA ILE A 28 19.15 32.35 -10.22
C ILE A 28 19.81 30.97 -10.25
N ASP A 29 19.04 29.91 -10.48
CA ASP A 29 19.55 28.53 -10.48
C ASP A 29 18.62 27.59 -11.26
N ALA A 30 19.16 26.48 -11.77
CA ALA A 30 18.42 25.39 -12.41
C ALA A 30 19.17 24.07 -12.24
N ASN A 31 18.43 22.98 -11.98
CA ASN A 31 19.00 21.63 -11.86
C ASN A 31 19.27 20.98 -13.22
N HIS A 32 20.09 19.91 -13.22
CA HIS A 32 20.47 19.27 -14.49
C HIS A 32 19.27 18.73 -15.30
N LYS A 33 18.20 18.29 -14.63
CA LYS A 33 16.97 17.81 -15.29
C LYS A 33 16.24 18.92 -16.03
N ALA A 34 16.12 20.13 -15.44
CA ALA A 34 15.55 21.30 -16.11
C ALA A 34 16.36 21.70 -17.35
N LEU A 35 17.70 21.71 -17.23
CA LEU A 35 18.60 22.01 -18.35
C LEU A 35 18.43 21.02 -19.50
N ASN A 36 18.26 19.73 -19.19
CA ASN A 36 18.05 18.67 -20.17
C ASN A 36 16.68 18.78 -20.85
N LEU A 37 15.61 19.04 -20.08
CA LEU A 37 14.25 19.23 -20.61
C LEU A 37 14.16 20.47 -21.51
N LEU A 38 14.79 21.57 -21.11
CA LEU A 38 14.81 22.83 -21.88
C LEU A 38 15.88 22.86 -22.97
N ARG A 39 16.75 21.84 -23.05
CA ARG A 39 17.87 21.73 -24.00
C ARG A 39 18.75 22.99 -24.08
N CYS A 40 19.10 23.56 -22.92
CA CYS A 40 19.94 24.75 -22.84
C CYS A 40 21.00 24.61 -21.75
N GLN A 41 22.09 25.35 -21.88
CA GLN A 41 23.16 25.37 -20.88
C GLN A 41 22.79 26.30 -19.74
N ARG A 42 23.30 25.99 -18.54
CA ARG A 42 23.10 26.81 -17.34
C ARG A 42 23.52 28.27 -17.53
N SER A 43 24.61 28.51 -18.27
CA SER A 43 25.11 29.84 -18.62
C SER A 43 24.17 30.65 -19.52
N GLN A 44 23.23 29.98 -20.20
CA GLN A 44 22.24 30.59 -21.07
C GLN A 44 20.91 30.86 -20.37
N LEU A 45 20.69 30.35 -19.15
CA LEU A 45 19.47 30.55 -18.37
C LEU A 45 19.70 31.46 -17.18
N VAL A 46 20.75 31.19 -16.40
CA VAL A 46 21.03 31.93 -15.17
C VAL A 46 21.39 33.38 -15.50
N GLY A 47 20.65 34.32 -14.91
CA GLY A 47 20.78 35.76 -15.15
C GLY A 47 19.78 36.35 -16.14
N LEU A 48 18.94 35.53 -16.80
CA LEU A 48 17.87 36.02 -17.69
C LEU A 48 16.57 36.26 -16.93
N SER A 49 15.86 37.31 -17.35
CA SER A 49 14.58 37.72 -16.77
C SER A 49 13.39 37.09 -17.49
N LEU A 50 12.40 36.61 -16.74
CA LEU A 50 11.09 36.25 -17.27
C LEU A 50 10.31 37.48 -17.74
N ASN A 51 10.62 38.67 -17.23
CA ASN A 51 9.83 39.87 -17.49
C ASN A 51 10.34 40.67 -18.71
N GLU A 52 11.58 40.47 -19.16
CA GLU A 52 12.19 41.20 -20.28
C GLU A 52 12.36 40.31 -21.52
N LEU A 53 12.06 40.86 -22.71
CA LEU A 53 12.34 40.22 -24.00
C LEU A 53 13.68 40.77 -24.52
N ALA A 54 14.74 39.98 -24.43
CA ALA A 54 16.03 40.31 -25.06
C ALA A 54 16.19 39.54 -26.37
N GLU A 55 16.80 40.16 -27.39
CA GLU A 55 16.92 39.60 -28.75
C GLU A 55 17.76 38.30 -28.84
N ASP A 56 18.52 37.96 -27.80
CA ASP A 56 19.47 36.83 -27.77
C ASP A 56 19.08 35.71 -26.78
N GLN A 57 17.79 35.62 -26.39
CA GLN A 57 17.32 34.59 -25.45
C GLN A 57 17.12 33.21 -26.11
N PRO A 58 17.40 32.10 -25.39
CA PRO A 58 17.07 30.76 -25.87
C PRO A 58 15.58 30.61 -26.14
N ALA A 59 15.22 30.03 -27.29
CA ALA A 59 13.83 29.81 -27.69
C ALA A 59 13.00 29.02 -26.65
N ALA A 60 13.64 28.15 -25.86
CA ALA A 60 13.00 27.43 -24.76
C ALA A 60 12.52 28.36 -23.64
N LEU A 61 13.27 29.43 -23.33
CA LEU A 61 12.90 30.39 -22.28
C LEU A 61 11.76 31.31 -22.75
N ILE A 62 11.77 31.72 -24.02
CA ILE A 62 10.69 32.52 -24.62
C ILE A 62 9.36 31.75 -24.57
N GLN A 63 9.38 30.45 -24.87
CA GLN A 63 8.20 29.60 -24.78
C GLN A 63 7.78 29.35 -23.33
N LEU A 64 8.74 29.08 -22.43
CA LEU A 64 8.47 28.92 -21.00
C LEU A 64 7.81 30.18 -20.41
N LYS A 65 8.28 31.37 -20.79
CA LYS A 65 7.66 32.63 -20.42
C LYS A 65 6.19 32.70 -20.85
N THR A 66 5.88 32.31 -22.09
CA THR A 66 4.48 32.30 -22.58
C THR A 66 3.61 31.31 -21.78
N VAL A 67 4.18 30.19 -21.34
CA VAL A 67 3.49 29.18 -20.51
C VAL A 67 3.24 29.73 -19.10
N VAL A 68 4.23 30.40 -18.50
CA VAL A 68 4.11 31.05 -17.18
C VAL A 68 3.11 32.19 -17.20
N GLU A 69 3.16 33.07 -18.20
CA GLU A 69 2.16 34.15 -18.38
C GLU A 69 0.74 33.60 -18.51
N LYS A 70 0.59 32.44 -19.18
CA LYS A 70 -0.71 31.75 -19.28
C LYS A 70 -1.15 31.14 -17.95
N LEU A 71 -0.23 30.50 -17.22
CA LEU A 71 -0.50 29.97 -15.88
C LEU A 71 -0.96 31.07 -14.91
N GLU A 72 -0.28 32.22 -14.91
CA GLU A 72 -0.62 33.36 -14.05
C GLU A 72 -1.93 34.04 -14.47
N SER A 73 -2.14 34.29 -15.77
CA SER A 73 -3.34 34.97 -16.26
C SER A 73 -4.62 34.13 -16.12
N GLU A 74 -4.52 32.80 -16.27
CA GLU A 74 -5.64 31.87 -16.12
C GLU A 74 -5.73 31.26 -14.70
N GLN A 75 -4.84 31.65 -13.78
CA GLN A 75 -4.75 31.14 -12.39
C GLN A 75 -4.70 29.61 -12.30
N LEU A 76 -3.93 28.98 -13.17
CA LEU A 76 -3.81 27.52 -13.25
C LEU A 76 -2.69 27.00 -12.34
N GLN A 77 -2.92 25.87 -11.66
CA GLN A 77 -1.89 25.21 -10.83
C GLN A 77 -0.81 24.49 -11.66
N GLY A 78 -1.11 24.14 -12.91
CA GLY A 78 -0.17 23.51 -13.81
C GLY A 78 -0.69 23.49 -15.25
N LEU A 79 0.23 23.49 -16.22
CA LEU A 79 -0.10 23.55 -17.64
C LEU A 79 0.72 22.52 -18.39
N LEU A 80 0.01 21.64 -19.11
CA LEU A 80 0.63 20.70 -20.03
C LEU A 80 1.21 21.45 -21.23
N TRP A 81 2.54 21.44 -21.35
CA TRP A 81 3.27 22.13 -22.39
C TRP A 81 4.05 21.14 -23.28
N ARG A 82 3.77 21.21 -24.59
CA ARG A 82 4.57 20.57 -25.64
C ARG A 82 5.53 21.60 -26.23
N SER A 83 6.80 21.54 -25.83
CA SER A 83 7.85 22.37 -26.43
C SER A 83 8.06 22.00 -27.91
N ARG A 84 8.20 22.98 -28.80
CA ARG A 84 8.43 22.72 -30.24
C ARG A 84 9.89 22.42 -30.57
N ASN A 85 10.82 22.57 -29.62
CA ASN A 85 12.25 22.35 -29.82
C ASN A 85 12.73 20.93 -29.45
N THR A 86 11.82 20.05 -29.03
CA THR A 86 12.08 18.64 -28.73
C THR A 86 11.71 17.77 -29.92
N LEU A 87 12.71 17.14 -30.55
CA LEU A 87 12.53 16.04 -31.51
C LEU A 87 12.21 14.69 -30.81
N ALA A 88 11.56 14.74 -29.65
CA ALA A 88 11.08 13.58 -28.90
C ALA A 88 9.75 13.97 -28.24
N THR A 89 8.84 13.03 -28.15
CA THR A 89 7.48 13.09 -27.59
C THR A 89 7.45 13.33 -26.07
N ASP A 90 8.19 14.33 -25.58
CA ASP A 90 8.25 14.67 -24.16
C ASP A 90 7.24 15.78 -23.87
N GLU A 91 6.09 15.36 -23.36
CA GLU A 91 5.10 16.26 -22.79
C GLU A 91 5.52 16.62 -21.36
N VAL A 92 5.53 17.92 -21.05
CA VAL A 92 5.99 18.43 -19.75
C VAL A 92 4.89 19.25 -19.11
N VAL A 93 4.46 18.90 -17.91
CA VAL A 93 3.60 19.78 -17.11
C VAL A 93 4.49 20.80 -16.42
N VAL A 94 4.11 22.07 -16.54
CA VAL A 94 4.79 23.18 -15.87
C VAL A 94 3.93 23.65 -14.73
N SER A 95 4.46 23.69 -13.51
CA SER A 95 3.85 24.41 -12.37
C SER A 95 4.75 25.56 -11.93
N VAL A 96 4.14 26.56 -11.32
CA VAL A 96 4.82 27.73 -10.75
C VAL A 96 4.38 27.86 -9.30
N ASP A 97 5.34 27.88 -8.39
CA ASP A 97 5.10 28.03 -6.96
C ASP A 97 5.88 29.23 -6.42
N GLU A 98 5.25 30.02 -5.57
CA GLU A 98 5.94 31.07 -4.81
C GLU A 98 6.66 30.47 -3.60
N VAL A 99 7.88 30.92 -3.34
CA VAL A 99 8.68 30.40 -2.21
C VAL A 99 8.25 31.11 -0.93
N GLU A 100 7.58 30.38 -0.03
CA GLU A 100 7.08 30.92 1.25
C GLU A 100 8.22 31.55 2.09
N GLY A 101 8.02 32.81 2.49
CA GLY A 101 8.96 33.57 3.33
C GLY A 101 9.94 34.48 2.59
N THR A 102 9.87 34.57 1.27
CA THR A 102 10.67 35.54 0.48
C THR A 102 9.82 36.28 -0.55
N ASP A 103 9.71 37.59 -0.40
CA ASP A 103 9.08 38.45 -1.41
C ASP A 103 9.84 38.31 -2.75
N ASN A 104 9.11 38.09 -3.86
CA ASN A 104 9.62 37.98 -5.23
C ASN A 104 10.53 36.77 -5.54
N ALA A 105 10.37 35.63 -4.87
CA ALA A 105 11.01 34.37 -5.27
C ALA A 105 9.97 33.34 -5.73
N MET A 106 10.22 32.74 -6.90
CA MET A 106 9.36 31.69 -7.46
C MET A 106 10.20 30.50 -7.93
N SER A 107 9.62 29.31 -7.83
CA SER A 107 10.14 28.10 -8.41
C SER A 107 9.25 27.62 -9.54
N ILE A 108 9.85 27.28 -10.67
CA ILE A 108 9.17 26.64 -11.79
C ILE A 108 9.55 25.16 -11.80
N MET A 109 8.56 24.29 -11.74
CA MET A 109 8.76 22.85 -11.82
C MET A 109 8.32 22.32 -13.18
N LEU A 110 9.18 21.49 -13.77
CA LEU A 110 9.02 20.87 -15.08
C LEU A 110 8.91 19.36 -14.89
N TYR A 111 7.70 18.84 -15.01
CA TYR A 111 7.40 17.44 -14.82
C TYR A 111 7.26 16.72 -16.17
N PRO A 112 8.18 15.83 -16.55
CA PRO A 112 7.94 14.95 -17.68
C PRO A 112 6.79 14.00 -17.35
N LEU A 113 5.84 13.84 -18.27
CA LEU A 113 4.62 13.03 -18.05
C LEU A 113 4.85 11.59 -17.56
N PRO A 114 5.90 10.86 -18.00
CA PRO A 114 6.25 9.57 -17.42
C PRO A 114 6.57 9.62 -15.90
N ALA A 115 7.06 10.77 -15.39
CA ALA A 115 7.32 10.97 -13.96
C ALA A 115 6.08 11.46 -13.20
N LEU A 116 5.16 12.18 -13.86
CA LEU A 116 3.85 12.52 -13.27
C LEU A 116 2.91 11.32 -13.20
N ALA A 117 2.95 10.40 -14.16
CA ALA A 117 2.22 9.14 -14.10
C ALA A 117 2.65 8.26 -12.90
N GLN A 118 3.86 8.47 -12.38
CA GLN A 118 4.33 7.86 -11.12
C GLN A 118 3.93 8.68 -9.87
N MET A 119 3.54 9.96 -10.03
CA MET A 119 3.14 10.87 -8.94
C MET A 119 1.61 11.03 -8.77
N VAL A 120 0.81 10.78 -9.82
CA VAL A 120 -0.63 11.14 -9.86
C VAL A 120 -1.55 10.03 -9.31
N VAL A 121 -1.02 8.91 -8.81
CA VAL A 121 -1.83 7.83 -8.18
C VAL A 121 -2.29 8.18 -6.73
N GLN A 122 -2.49 9.45 -6.40
CA GLN A 122 -3.19 9.86 -5.16
C GLN A 122 -4.13 11.04 -5.46
N GLU A 123 -5.44 10.75 -5.51
CA GLU A 123 -6.51 11.71 -5.80
C GLU A 123 -6.81 12.67 -4.64
N PHE A 124 -7.18 13.91 -4.99
CA PHE A 124 -8.04 14.79 -4.20
C PHE A 124 -9.32 15.05 -5.01
N SER A 125 -10.48 14.66 -4.46
CA SER A 125 -11.79 15.09 -4.93
C SER A 125 -12.21 16.34 -4.14
N ALA A 126 -12.62 17.39 -4.85
CA ALA A 126 -13.16 18.61 -4.24
C ALA A 126 -14.54 18.95 -4.80
N GLU A 127 -15.49 18.98 -3.87
CA GLU A 127 -16.69 19.82 -3.83
C GLU A 127 -17.98 19.37 -4.52
N GLN A 128 -18.87 18.86 -3.65
CA GLN A 128 -20.24 19.36 -3.59
C GLN A 128 -20.24 20.89 -3.34
N LEU A 129 -20.83 21.66 -4.25
CA LEU A 129 -21.38 22.98 -3.94
C LEU A 129 -22.91 22.86 -3.71
N PRO A 130 -23.50 23.64 -2.79
CA PRO A 130 -24.93 23.55 -2.48
C PRO A 130 -25.77 24.23 -3.57
N ILE A 131 -26.78 23.52 -4.07
CA ILE A 131 -27.83 24.12 -4.89
C ILE A 131 -28.87 24.75 -3.95
N VAL A 132 -28.97 26.06 -4.05
CA VAL A 132 -29.98 26.92 -3.40
C VAL A 132 -31.37 26.63 -3.98
N ASP A 133 -32.33 26.35 -3.10
CA ASP A 133 -33.76 26.28 -3.42
C ASP A 133 -34.29 27.62 -3.95
N THR A 134 -35.15 27.58 -4.97
CA THR A 134 -36.32 28.45 -5.12
C THR A 134 -37.28 27.89 -6.19
N PRO A 135 -38.58 28.23 -6.15
CA PRO A 135 -39.65 27.24 -6.10
C PRO A 135 -40.59 27.32 -7.32
N ASP A 136 -41.67 26.55 -7.25
CA ASP A 136 -42.93 26.75 -7.99
C ASP A 136 -42.89 26.12 -9.42
N GLN A 137 -43.78 25.24 -9.87
CA GLN A 137 -45.23 25.12 -9.66
C GLN A 137 -45.78 23.74 -10.03
N LEU A 138 -46.78 23.33 -9.25
CA LEU A 138 -48.04 22.69 -9.64
C LEU A 138 -48.05 21.29 -10.32
N GLN A 139 -48.23 20.27 -9.47
CA GLN A 139 -49.48 19.49 -9.32
C GLN A 139 -50.02 18.56 -10.46
N PRO A 140 -50.90 17.59 -10.13
CA PRO A 140 -50.70 16.17 -10.48
C PRO A 140 -51.83 15.60 -11.37
N GLN A 141 -51.73 14.31 -11.73
CA GLN A 141 -52.82 13.30 -11.70
C GLN A 141 -52.55 12.15 -12.69
N SER A 142 -52.39 10.91 -12.20
CA SER A 142 -53.40 9.82 -12.25
C SER A 142 -53.38 9.05 -13.59
N LYS A 143 -53.45 7.72 -13.71
CA LYS A 143 -54.17 6.65 -13.02
C LYS A 143 -53.51 5.30 -13.36
N ILE A 144 -53.57 4.36 -12.43
CA ILE A 144 -53.45 2.91 -12.66
C ILE A 144 -54.72 2.44 -13.38
N PRO A 145 -54.63 1.50 -14.34
CA PRO A 145 -55.24 0.18 -14.10
C PRO A 145 -54.40 -1.00 -14.63
N GLU A 146 -54.23 -2.03 -13.81
CA GLU A 146 -54.02 -3.43 -14.23
C GLU A 146 -55.37 -4.09 -14.58
N PRO A 147 -55.43 -5.32 -15.14
CA PRO A 147 -54.50 -6.00 -16.04
C PRO A 147 -55.21 -6.58 -17.29
N VAL A 148 -54.50 -6.82 -18.40
CA VAL A 148 -54.98 -7.69 -19.49
C VAL A 148 -53.87 -8.65 -19.90
N GLN A 149 -54.16 -9.94 -19.73
CA GLN A 149 -53.38 -11.05 -20.26
C GLN A 149 -53.40 -11.00 -21.79
N SER A 150 -52.23 -10.87 -22.40
CA SER A 150 -51.98 -11.30 -23.76
C SER A 150 -50.50 -11.55 -23.94
N THR A 151 -50.14 -12.81 -24.09
CA THR A 151 -48.84 -13.30 -24.54
C THR A 151 -48.53 -12.75 -25.94
N PRO A 152 -47.32 -12.20 -26.16
CA PRO A 152 -46.67 -12.30 -27.46
C PRO A 152 -45.38 -13.12 -27.30
N GLN A 153 -45.23 -14.11 -28.17
CA GLN A 153 -44.01 -14.88 -28.37
C GLN A 153 -42.81 -13.94 -28.59
N GLU A 154 -41.83 -14.02 -27.71
CA GLU A 154 -40.47 -13.55 -28.00
C GLU A 154 -39.80 -14.51 -29.00
N PRO A 155 -39.04 -13.99 -29.98
CA PRO A 155 -38.29 -14.81 -30.92
C PRO A 155 -37.15 -15.53 -30.20
N ALA A 156 -36.94 -16.79 -30.58
CA ALA A 156 -36.00 -17.72 -29.99
C ALA A 156 -34.59 -17.12 -29.77
N PRO A 157 -33.94 -17.37 -28.62
CA PRO A 157 -32.53 -17.11 -28.48
C PRO A 157 -31.76 -18.05 -29.42
N SER A 158 -30.83 -17.47 -30.17
CA SER A 158 -29.83 -18.18 -30.96
C SER A 158 -29.11 -19.21 -30.09
N GLN A 159 -29.03 -20.43 -30.61
CA GLN A 159 -28.42 -21.60 -30.01
C GLN A 159 -26.93 -21.38 -29.67
N THR A 160 -26.58 -21.53 -28.38
CA THR A 160 -25.28 -22.03 -27.89
C THR A 160 -25.49 -22.58 -26.48
N ASP A 161 -26.10 -23.76 -26.37
CA ASP A 161 -26.06 -24.57 -25.14
C ASP A 161 -24.74 -25.35 -25.14
N ALA A 162 -23.75 -24.86 -24.41
CA ALA A 162 -22.64 -25.65 -23.90
C ALA A 162 -22.68 -25.54 -22.36
N HIS A 163 -22.85 -26.66 -21.67
CA HIS A 163 -22.85 -26.66 -20.20
C HIS A 163 -21.42 -26.44 -19.68
N ASP A 164 -21.20 -25.36 -18.93
CA ASP A 164 -19.95 -25.11 -18.22
C ASP A 164 -19.77 -26.08 -17.04
N GLU A 165 -18.56 -26.58 -16.81
CA GLU A 165 -18.22 -27.41 -15.65
C GLU A 165 -17.59 -26.54 -14.56
N VAL A 166 -18.07 -26.66 -13.32
CA VAL A 166 -17.55 -25.86 -12.19
C VAL A 166 -16.41 -26.61 -11.51
N ILE A 167 -15.20 -26.08 -11.62
CA ILE A 167 -13.99 -26.61 -10.99
C ILE A 167 -13.35 -25.47 -10.20
N ALA A 168 -12.99 -25.71 -8.94
CA ALA A 168 -12.38 -24.66 -8.11
C ALA A 168 -13.29 -23.40 -7.99
N SER A 169 -14.61 -23.58 -7.97
CA SER A 169 -15.60 -22.49 -7.99
C SER A 169 -15.60 -21.62 -9.26
N LEU A 170 -14.90 -22.02 -10.32
CA LEU A 170 -14.83 -21.35 -11.61
C LEU A 170 -15.65 -22.12 -12.66
N PRO A 171 -16.66 -21.53 -13.34
CA PRO A 171 -17.25 -22.11 -14.54
C PRO A 171 -16.25 -22.12 -15.70
N ILE A 172 -15.93 -23.30 -16.21
CA ILE A 172 -14.98 -23.49 -17.30
C ILE A 172 -15.70 -24.06 -18.51
N GLY A 173 -15.47 -23.44 -19.66
CA GLY A 173 -16.02 -23.88 -20.93
C GLY A 173 -15.57 -25.29 -21.29
N HIS A 174 -16.51 -26.14 -21.68
CA HIS A 174 -16.23 -27.54 -22.03
C HIS A 174 -15.18 -27.68 -23.16
N THR A 175 -15.07 -26.70 -24.06
CA THR A 175 -14.07 -26.67 -25.13
C THR A 175 -12.65 -26.52 -24.59
N LEU A 176 -12.40 -25.55 -23.71
CA LEU A 176 -11.09 -25.36 -23.09
C LEU A 176 -10.72 -26.55 -22.21
N LEU A 177 -11.65 -27.04 -21.40
CA LEU A 177 -11.44 -28.21 -20.56
C LEU A 177 -11.09 -29.46 -21.40
N GLY A 178 -11.81 -29.68 -22.50
CA GLY A 178 -11.53 -30.75 -23.44
C GLY A 178 -10.17 -30.61 -24.13
N ASN A 179 -9.72 -29.38 -24.44
CA ASN A 179 -8.41 -29.13 -25.02
C ASN A 179 -7.28 -29.36 -24.02
N ILE A 180 -7.43 -28.93 -22.76
CA ILE A 180 -6.47 -29.21 -21.69
C ILE A 180 -6.35 -30.72 -21.47
N ASN A 181 -7.47 -31.45 -21.37
CA ASN A 181 -7.44 -32.90 -21.20
C ASN A 181 -6.78 -33.60 -22.40
N ARG A 182 -7.13 -33.21 -23.64
CA ARG A 182 -6.51 -33.77 -24.85
C ARG A 182 -5.00 -33.47 -24.89
N TYR A 183 -4.61 -32.28 -24.48
CA TYR A 183 -3.20 -31.93 -24.35
C TYR A 183 -2.52 -32.84 -23.34
N LEU A 184 -3.06 -32.99 -22.13
CA LEU A 184 -2.52 -33.85 -21.07
C LEU A 184 -2.42 -35.33 -21.49
N GLU A 185 -3.41 -35.85 -22.22
CA GLU A 185 -3.45 -37.23 -22.72
C GLU A 185 -2.56 -37.49 -23.95
N GLY A 186 -2.25 -36.44 -24.73
CA GLY A 186 -1.48 -36.55 -25.97
C GLY A 186 0.01 -36.89 -25.76
N SER A 187 0.70 -37.31 -26.81
CA SER A 187 2.12 -37.74 -26.76
C SER A 187 3.16 -36.64 -27.03
N SER A 188 2.78 -35.34 -26.96
CA SER A 188 3.75 -34.24 -27.13
C SER A 188 4.81 -34.29 -26.02
N SER A 189 6.08 -34.11 -26.40
CA SER A 189 7.23 -34.03 -25.49
C SER A 189 7.50 -32.60 -24.98
N HIS A 190 6.69 -31.63 -25.39
CA HIS A 190 6.82 -30.25 -24.94
C HIS A 190 5.99 -30.01 -23.68
N CYS A 191 6.41 -29.02 -22.89
CA CYS A 191 5.73 -28.55 -21.69
C CYS A 191 4.77 -27.43 -22.08
N GLY A 192 3.56 -27.43 -21.49
CA GLY A 192 2.58 -26.35 -21.62
C GLY A 192 2.46 -25.54 -20.33
N ALA A 193 1.55 -24.57 -20.32
CA ALA A 193 1.23 -23.80 -19.10
C ALA A 193 -0.25 -23.43 -19.04
N LEU A 194 -0.78 -23.32 -17.82
CA LEU A 194 -2.09 -22.77 -17.53
C LEU A 194 -1.93 -21.56 -16.60
N LEU A 195 -2.45 -20.41 -17.03
CA LEU A 195 -2.40 -19.15 -16.30
C LEU A 195 -3.82 -18.78 -15.87
N LEU A 196 -4.05 -18.62 -14.57
CA LEU A 196 -5.26 -18.01 -14.03
C LEU A 196 -4.96 -16.56 -13.66
N ILE A 197 -5.64 -15.63 -14.31
CA ILE A 197 -5.46 -14.19 -14.18
C ILE A 197 -6.71 -13.64 -13.52
N ASP A 198 -6.58 -12.96 -12.40
CA ASP A 198 -7.70 -12.39 -11.65
C ASP A 198 -7.46 -10.90 -11.41
N LEU A 199 -8.45 -10.07 -11.72
CA LEU A 199 -8.37 -8.62 -11.55
C LEU A 199 -8.55 -8.23 -10.09
N ASP A 200 -7.53 -7.58 -9.54
CA ASP A 200 -7.53 -7.20 -8.13
C ASP A 200 -8.59 -6.12 -7.85
N HIS A 201 -9.28 -6.26 -6.71
CA HIS A 201 -10.27 -5.30 -6.22
C HIS A 201 -11.43 -4.99 -7.17
N PHE A 202 -11.69 -5.84 -8.18
CA PHE A 202 -12.74 -5.60 -9.18
C PHE A 202 -14.13 -5.36 -8.59
N ASN A 203 -14.51 -6.09 -7.54
CA ASN A 203 -15.78 -5.87 -6.84
C ASN A 203 -15.85 -4.50 -6.17
N SER A 204 -14.78 -4.06 -5.51
CA SER A 204 -14.69 -2.72 -4.90
C SER A 204 -14.78 -1.62 -5.95
N ILE A 205 -14.21 -1.83 -7.14
CA ILE A 205 -14.35 -0.92 -8.27
C ILE A 205 -15.79 -0.86 -8.76
N ASN A 206 -16.47 -2.00 -8.89
CA ASN A 206 -17.89 -2.03 -9.26
C ASN A 206 -18.79 -1.30 -8.26
N GLU A 207 -18.47 -1.42 -6.97
CA GLU A 207 -19.21 -0.75 -5.89
C GLU A 207 -18.97 0.77 -5.89
N SER A 208 -17.72 1.19 -6.16
CA SER A 208 -17.31 2.60 -6.07
C SER A 208 -17.59 3.41 -7.35
N LEU A 209 -17.26 2.85 -8.52
CA LEU A 209 -17.33 3.51 -9.82
C LEU A 209 -18.51 3.03 -10.70
N GLY A 210 -19.24 2.01 -10.23
CA GLY A 210 -20.40 1.46 -10.90
C GLY A 210 -20.07 0.36 -11.92
N LYS A 211 -21.04 -0.54 -12.12
CA LYS A 211 -20.91 -1.73 -12.97
C LYS A 211 -20.58 -1.42 -14.45
N HIS A 212 -20.88 -0.22 -14.93
CA HIS A 212 -20.54 0.18 -16.29
C HIS A 212 -19.02 0.30 -16.49
N ILE A 213 -18.32 0.92 -15.53
CA ILE A 213 -16.86 1.02 -15.54
C ILE A 213 -16.23 -0.36 -15.37
N GLY A 214 -16.81 -1.20 -14.50
CA GLY A 214 -16.42 -2.61 -14.40
C GLY A 214 -16.49 -3.37 -15.72
N ALA A 215 -17.56 -3.19 -16.51
CA ALA A 215 -17.67 -3.81 -17.83
C ALA A 215 -16.56 -3.34 -18.77
N GLN A 216 -16.23 -2.05 -18.79
CA GLN A 216 -15.14 -1.50 -19.61
C GLN A 216 -13.77 -2.07 -19.21
N ILE A 217 -13.53 -2.26 -17.90
CA ILE A 217 -12.32 -2.91 -17.39
C ILE A 217 -12.21 -4.34 -17.92
N LEU A 218 -13.31 -5.11 -17.86
CA LEU A 218 -13.32 -6.49 -18.33
C LEU A 218 -13.10 -6.57 -19.83
N ASP A 219 -13.73 -5.68 -20.60
CA ASP A 219 -13.55 -5.62 -22.05
C ASP A 219 -12.09 -5.30 -22.41
N ARG A 220 -11.48 -4.33 -21.73
CA ARG A 220 -10.05 -4.01 -21.92
C ARG A 220 -9.14 -5.16 -21.53
N ALA A 221 -9.39 -5.82 -20.39
CA ALA A 221 -8.60 -6.97 -19.96
C ALA A 221 -8.69 -8.11 -20.99
N ARG A 222 -9.90 -8.38 -21.48
CA ARG A 222 -10.14 -9.37 -22.54
C ARG A 222 -9.40 -9.00 -23.82
N GLU A 223 -9.50 -7.76 -24.29
CA GLU A 223 -8.78 -7.28 -25.48
C GLU A 223 -7.27 -7.35 -25.31
N THR A 224 -6.77 -6.97 -24.13
CA THR A 224 -5.34 -7.03 -23.81
C THR A 224 -4.80 -8.44 -23.91
N ILE A 225 -5.48 -9.40 -23.27
CA ILE A 225 -5.08 -10.81 -23.32
C ILE A 225 -5.25 -11.35 -24.74
N ALA A 226 -6.35 -11.01 -25.43
CA ALA A 226 -6.64 -11.46 -26.79
C ALA A 226 -5.55 -11.03 -27.79
N ASN A 227 -5.05 -9.80 -27.66
CA ASN A 227 -3.97 -9.27 -28.52
C ASN A 227 -2.62 -9.94 -28.30
N MET A 228 -2.44 -10.65 -27.19
CA MET A 228 -1.23 -11.41 -26.87
C MET A 228 -1.32 -12.90 -27.27
N LEU A 229 -2.49 -13.37 -27.72
CA LEU A 229 -2.68 -14.78 -28.05
C LEU A 229 -1.91 -15.18 -29.32
N GLY A 230 -1.04 -16.17 -29.18
CA GLY A 230 -0.44 -16.90 -30.30
C GLY A 230 -1.33 -18.03 -30.82
N ALA A 231 -0.90 -18.68 -31.90
CA ALA A 231 -1.63 -19.80 -32.51
C ALA A 231 -1.78 -21.04 -31.60
N ASN A 232 -0.96 -21.13 -30.56
CA ASN A 232 -0.95 -22.20 -29.56
C ASN A 232 -1.57 -21.77 -28.22
N MET A 233 -2.27 -20.64 -28.18
CA MET A 233 -2.87 -20.09 -26.97
C MET A 233 -4.38 -20.03 -27.07
N GLN A 234 -5.05 -20.37 -25.97
CA GLN A 234 -6.50 -20.26 -25.85
C GLN A 234 -6.86 -19.58 -24.53
N MET A 235 -7.82 -18.66 -24.57
CA MET A 235 -8.33 -17.94 -23.39
C MET A 235 -9.83 -18.19 -23.23
N ASP A 236 -10.26 -18.44 -21.99
CA ASP A 236 -11.67 -18.36 -21.57
C ASP A 236 -11.81 -17.39 -20.39
N GLN A 237 -12.95 -16.71 -20.30
CA GLN A 237 -13.33 -15.94 -19.10
C GLN A 237 -14.11 -16.87 -18.16
N VAL A 238 -13.54 -17.18 -17.00
CA VAL A 238 -14.00 -18.25 -16.10
C VAL A 238 -14.69 -17.75 -14.84
N ALA A 239 -14.57 -16.47 -14.52
CA ALA A 239 -15.42 -15.77 -13.55
C ALA A 239 -15.53 -14.31 -14.00
N GLY A 240 -16.46 -13.55 -13.41
CA GLY A 240 -16.71 -12.16 -13.80
C GLY A 240 -15.43 -11.35 -14.00
N ASP A 241 -14.45 -11.52 -13.12
CA ASP A 241 -13.14 -10.85 -13.06
C ASP A 241 -11.93 -11.77 -13.32
N ALA A 242 -12.14 -13.02 -13.72
CA ALA A 242 -11.07 -14.00 -13.89
C ALA A 242 -11.00 -14.58 -15.31
N PHE A 243 -9.79 -14.70 -15.83
CA PHE A 243 -9.46 -15.23 -17.15
C PHE A 243 -8.51 -16.42 -17.01
N LEU A 244 -8.78 -17.48 -17.76
CA LEU A 244 -7.95 -18.67 -17.83
C LEU A 244 -7.28 -18.72 -19.20
N LEU A 245 -5.95 -18.69 -19.22
CA LEU A 245 -5.13 -18.74 -20.43
C LEU A 245 -4.34 -20.06 -20.46
N PHE A 246 -4.64 -20.88 -21.46
CA PHE A 246 -3.95 -22.13 -21.73
C PHE A 246 -2.97 -21.97 -22.89
N ILE A 247 -1.75 -22.48 -22.70
CA ILE A 247 -0.66 -22.38 -23.68
C ILE A 247 -0.14 -23.79 -23.98
N GLU A 248 -0.35 -24.24 -25.21
CA GLU A 248 0.14 -25.52 -25.72
C GLU A 248 1.61 -25.42 -26.14
N ASP A 249 2.40 -26.46 -25.86
CA ASP A 249 3.76 -26.65 -26.37
C ASP A 249 4.68 -25.42 -26.22
N LEU A 250 4.67 -24.83 -25.02
CA LEU A 250 5.39 -23.60 -24.66
C LEU A 250 6.92 -23.74 -24.77
N ALA A 251 7.48 -24.88 -24.35
CA ALA A 251 8.91 -25.15 -24.46
C ALA A 251 9.23 -26.65 -24.42
N SER A 252 10.44 -27.04 -24.85
CA SER A 252 10.89 -28.44 -24.83
C SER A 252 11.44 -28.89 -23.46
N SER A 253 11.71 -27.97 -22.54
CA SER A 253 12.19 -28.26 -21.19
C SER A 253 11.35 -27.52 -20.15
N GLU A 254 11.23 -28.10 -18.96
CA GLU A 254 10.49 -27.48 -17.85
C GLU A 254 11.08 -26.12 -17.42
N PRO A 255 12.41 -25.94 -17.25
CA PRO A 255 12.98 -24.62 -16.91
C PRO A 255 12.68 -23.54 -17.96
N ASP A 256 12.72 -23.90 -19.25
CA ASP A 256 12.40 -22.97 -20.32
C ASP A 256 10.90 -22.63 -20.34
N ALA A 257 10.04 -23.60 -20.04
CA ALA A 257 8.59 -23.40 -19.95
C ALA A 257 8.24 -22.47 -18.79
N GLU A 258 8.86 -22.67 -17.62
CA GLU A 258 8.72 -21.81 -16.45
C GLU A 258 9.07 -20.36 -16.77
N GLN A 259 10.25 -20.15 -17.35
CA GLN A 259 10.73 -18.80 -17.68
C GLN A 259 9.79 -18.11 -18.67
N ARG A 260 9.33 -18.83 -19.71
CA ARG A 260 8.42 -18.28 -20.72
C ARG A 260 7.04 -18.00 -20.17
N ALA A 261 6.48 -18.92 -19.38
CA ALA A 261 5.17 -18.73 -18.76
C ALA A 261 5.17 -17.51 -17.84
N THR A 262 6.23 -17.39 -17.03
CA THR A 262 6.44 -16.25 -16.13
C THR A 262 6.60 -14.94 -16.88
N ALA A 263 7.31 -14.94 -18.01
CA ALA A 263 7.45 -13.76 -18.86
C ALA A 263 6.10 -13.31 -19.44
N ILE A 264 5.32 -14.25 -20.00
CA ILE A 264 3.99 -13.98 -20.55
C ILE A 264 3.04 -13.46 -19.46
N ALA A 265 3.02 -14.12 -18.29
CA ALA A 265 2.20 -13.69 -17.16
C ALA A 265 2.55 -12.27 -16.69
N ASN A 266 3.84 -11.93 -16.61
CA ASN A 266 4.27 -10.58 -16.25
C ASN A 266 3.92 -9.56 -17.33
N GLU A 267 4.03 -9.90 -18.61
CA GLU A 267 3.65 -9.01 -19.70
C GLU A 267 2.15 -8.71 -19.67
N ILE A 268 1.31 -9.72 -19.46
CA ILE A 268 -0.13 -9.57 -19.28
C ILE A 268 -0.41 -8.67 -18.07
N ARG A 269 0.16 -8.99 -16.90
CA ARG A 269 0.01 -8.21 -15.66
C ARG A 269 0.36 -6.74 -15.87
N CYS A 270 1.55 -6.47 -16.40
CA CYS A 270 2.04 -5.11 -16.66
C CYS A 270 1.24 -4.36 -17.73
N THR A 271 0.55 -5.06 -18.63
CA THR A 271 -0.27 -4.42 -19.67
C THR A 271 -1.68 -4.14 -19.17
N ILE A 272 -2.26 -5.04 -18.36
CA ILE A 272 -3.53 -4.80 -17.66
C ILE A 272 -3.39 -3.61 -16.70
N SER A 273 -2.27 -3.51 -15.96
CA SER A 273 -2.00 -2.42 -15.03
C SER A 273 -1.72 -1.07 -15.67
N ARG A 274 -1.69 -0.99 -17.02
CA ARG A 274 -1.64 0.30 -17.70
C ARG A 274 -2.93 1.06 -17.43
N PRO A 275 -2.86 2.33 -17.02
CA PRO A 275 -4.06 3.14 -16.82
C PRO A 275 -4.92 3.21 -18.07
N PHE A 276 -6.23 3.39 -17.86
CA PHE A 276 -7.16 3.66 -18.95
C PHE A 276 -8.16 4.74 -18.57
N PHE A 277 -8.50 5.55 -19.56
CA PHE A 277 -9.35 6.72 -19.36
C PHE A 277 -10.82 6.34 -19.56
N THR A 278 -11.62 6.71 -18.57
CA THR A 278 -13.08 6.62 -18.61
C THR A 278 -13.68 8.02 -18.57
N GLU A 279 -14.99 8.13 -18.72
CA GLU A 279 -15.71 9.40 -18.61
C GLU A 279 -15.51 10.08 -17.23
N ASN A 280 -15.14 9.29 -16.20
CA ASN A 280 -14.96 9.73 -14.82
C ASN A 280 -13.49 9.94 -14.41
N GLY A 281 -12.54 9.81 -15.35
CA GLY A 281 -11.11 9.93 -15.06
C GLY A 281 -10.30 8.67 -15.38
N GLU A 282 -9.05 8.66 -14.90
CA GLU A 282 -8.10 7.57 -15.09
C GLU A 282 -8.36 6.44 -14.09
N VAL A 283 -8.49 5.21 -14.59
CA VAL A 283 -8.70 4.01 -13.76
C VAL A 283 -7.52 3.06 -13.95
N ILE A 284 -6.98 2.56 -12.83
CA ILE A 284 -5.90 1.57 -12.79
C ILE A 284 -6.45 0.29 -12.16
N VAL A 285 -6.18 -0.84 -12.80
CA VAL A 285 -6.55 -2.17 -12.30
C VAL A 285 -5.34 -3.06 -12.37
N THR A 286 -4.95 -3.66 -11.26
CA THR A 286 -3.86 -4.65 -11.22
C THR A 286 -4.41 -6.06 -11.37
N ALA A 287 -3.52 -7.02 -11.63
CA ALA A 287 -3.91 -8.42 -11.75
C ALA A 287 -2.96 -9.33 -10.96
N SER A 288 -3.54 -10.31 -10.28
CA SER A 288 -2.82 -11.41 -9.66
C SER A 288 -2.86 -12.63 -10.56
N VAL A 289 -1.70 -13.22 -10.88
CA VAL A 289 -1.59 -14.33 -11.84
C VAL A 289 -1.01 -15.57 -11.19
N GLY A 290 -1.70 -16.69 -11.31
CA GLY A 290 -1.22 -18.02 -10.91
C GLY A 290 -0.88 -18.87 -12.13
N ILE A 291 0.28 -19.54 -12.09
CA ILE A 291 0.76 -20.38 -13.20
C ILE A 291 0.84 -21.83 -12.73
N SER A 292 0.26 -22.77 -13.49
CA SER A 292 0.55 -24.20 -13.39
C SER A 292 1.27 -24.67 -14.64
N LEU A 293 2.43 -25.33 -14.48
CA LEU A 293 3.16 -25.94 -15.59
C LEU A 293 2.62 -27.33 -15.90
N LEU A 294 2.51 -27.61 -17.19
CA LEU A 294 2.05 -28.88 -17.72
C LEU A 294 3.26 -29.71 -18.15
N VAL A 295 3.89 -30.35 -17.16
CA VAL A 295 5.08 -31.18 -17.36
C VAL A 295 4.68 -32.66 -17.34
N LYS A 296 4.87 -33.37 -18.45
CA LYS A 296 4.42 -34.76 -18.60
C LYS A 296 5.44 -35.81 -18.18
N ALA A 297 6.71 -35.43 -17.97
CA ALA A 297 7.80 -36.39 -17.89
C ALA A 297 7.71 -37.37 -16.71
N ASP A 298 7.00 -37.03 -15.62
CA ASP A 298 7.06 -37.82 -14.38
C ASP A 298 5.71 -38.05 -13.65
N ALA A 299 4.56 -37.64 -14.20
CA ALA A 299 3.27 -37.72 -13.49
C ALA A 299 2.11 -38.27 -14.34
N PRO A 300 1.99 -39.61 -14.52
CA PRO A 300 0.79 -40.20 -15.12
C PRO A 300 -0.43 -39.95 -14.23
N GLY A 301 -1.47 -39.29 -14.79
CA GLY A 301 -2.79 -39.18 -14.15
C GLY A 301 -3.21 -37.79 -13.66
N ILE A 302 -2.46 -36.72 -13.95
CA ILE A 302 -2.93 -35.35 -13.70
C ILE A 302 -4.00 -35.00 -14.75
N GLY A 303 -5.24 -34.79 -14.31
CA GLY A 303 -6.35 -34.33 -15.16
C GLY A 303 -6.48 -32.80 -15.16
N ALA A 304 -7.25 -32.24 -16.11
CA ALA A 304 -7.45 -30.79 -16.22
C ALA A 304 -7.88 -30.14 -14.89
N SER A 305 -8.77 -30.79 -14.14
CA SER A 305 -9.27 -30.28 -12.85
C SER A 305 -8.15 -30.00 -11.85
N GLN A 306 -7.13 -30.87 -11.82
CA GLN A 306 -6.00 -30.71 -10.90
C GLN A 306 -5.11 -29.54 -11.32
N VAL A 307 -4.84 -29.39 -12.63
CA VAL A 307 -4.05 -28.27 -13.16
C VAL A 307 -4.72 -26.92 -12.88
N ILE A 308 -6.05 -26.85 -13.09
CA ILE A 308 -6.84 -25.66 -12.79
C ILE A 308 -6.72 -25.30 -11.30
N GLN A 309 -6.87 -26.30 -10.41
CA GLN A 309 -6.73 -26.08 -8.97
C GLN A 309 -5.32 -25.63 -8.57
N GLN A 310 -4.28 -26.09 -9.27
CA GLN A 310 -2.90 -25.65 -9.06
C GLN A 310 -2.72 -24.18 -9.46
N ALA A 311 -3.22 -23.79 -10.64
CA ALA A 311 -3.18 -22.40 -11.10
C ALA A 311 -3.97 -21.47 -10.16
N GLU A 312 -5.14 -21.92 -9.68
CA GLU A 312 -5.93 -21.20 -8.67
C GLU A 312 -5.15 -21.03 -7.35
N SER A 313 -4.55 -22.10 -6.83
CA SER A 313 -3.76 -22.05 -5.59
C SER A 313 -2.61 -21.05 -5.70
N ALA A 314 -1.93 -21.01 -6.85
CA ALA A 314 -0.85 -20.06 -7.13
C ALA A 314 -1.38 -18.62 -7.25
N MET A 315 -2.52 -18.40 -7.91
CA MET A 315 -3.14 -17.07 -8.02
C MET A 315 -3.53 -16.54 -6.64
N PHE A 316 -4.10 -17.40 -5.79
CA PHE A 316 -4.46 -17.02 -4.43
C PHE A 316 -3.22 -16.68 -3.58
N GLU A 317 -2.12 -17.42 -3.78
CA GLU A 317 -0.81 -17.09 -3.20
C GLU A 317 -0.30 -15.73 -3.69
N ALA A 318 -0.47 -15.39 -4.98
CA ALA A 318 -0.12 -14.08 -5.53
C ALA A 318 -0.91 -12.97 -4.83
N LYS A 319 -2.24 -13.13 -4.71
CA LYS A 319 -3.08 -12.20 -3.96
C LYS A 319 -2.63 -12.02 -2.52
N ARG A 320 -2.17 -13.10 -1.87
CA ARG A 320 -1.71 -13.08 -0.49
C ARG A 320 -0.38 -12.37 -0.31
N ARG A 321 0.51 -12.40 -1.30
CA ARG A 321 1.83 -11.74 -1.25
C ARG A 321 1.80 -10.24 -1.52
N GLY A 322 0.61 -9.64 -1.53
CA GLY A 322 0.44 -8.21 -1.77
C GLY A 322 -0.31 -7.89 -3.07
N ARG A 323 -0.81 -8.90 -3.80
CA ARG A 323 -1.45 -8.73 -5.13
C ARG A 323 -0.46 -8.17 -6.16
N ASP A 324 -0.96 -7.82 -7.35
CA ASP A 324 -0.15 -7.33 -8.47
C ASP A 324 1.14 -8.14 -8.69
N THR A 325 1.03 -9.47 -8.69
CA THR A 325 2.20 -10.33 -8.81
C THR A 325 1.88 -11.65 -9.52
N VAL A 326 2.94 -12.34 -9.91
CA VAL A 326 2.87 -13.62 -10.61
C VAL A 326 3.44 -14.70 -9.70
N MET A 327 2.72 -15.79 -9.53
CA MET A 327 3.15 -16.94 -8.74
C MET A 327 3.09 -18.21 -9.57
N LEU A 328 4.21 -18.93 -9.60
CA LEU A 328 4.28 -20.29 -10.12
C LEU A 328 3.80 -21.27 -9.06
N PHE A 329 2.99 -22.24 -9.47
CA PHE A 329 2.58 -23.34 -8.62
C PHE A 329 3.78 -24.21 -8.24
N ASP A 330 3.97 -24.41 -6.94
CA ASP A 330 4.79 -25.47 -6.40
C ASP A 330 3.96 -26.29 -5.40
N SER A 331 4.39 -27.53 -5.13
CA SER A 331 3.68 -28.41 -4.17
C SER A 331 3.68 -27.88 -2.73
N GLN A 332 4.58 -26.95 -2.39
CA GLN A 332 4.59 -26.28 -1.10
C GLN A 332 3.45 -25.25 -0.97
N ILE A 333 2.97 -24.65 -2.06
CA ILE A 333 1.82 -23.73 -2.05
C ILE A 333 0.56 -24.45 -1.56
N THR A 334 0.24 -25.63 -2.08
CA THR A 334 -0.91 -26.42 -1.58
C THR A 334 -0.73 -26.79 -0.12
N HIS A 335 0.49 -27.21 0.28
CA HIS A 335 0.76 -27.55 1.67
C HIS A 335 0.58 -26.36 2.61
N ARG A 336 1.08 -25.17 2.22
CA ARG A 336 0.90 -23.91 2.99
C ARG A 336 -0.56 -23.49 3.07
N ALA A 337 -1.33 -23.64 2.00
CA ALA A 337 -2.77 -23.37 2.00
C ALA A 337 -3.51 -24.30 2.98
N GLN A 338 -3.21 -25.61 2.95
CA GLN A 338 -3.78 -26.59 3.87
C GLN A 338 -3.39 -26.30 5.33
N GLN A 339 -2.11 -26.00 5.58
CA GLN A 339 -1.62 -25.58 6.90
C GLN A 339 -2.34 -24.32 7.40
N ARG A 340 -2.60 -23.34 6.52
CA ARG A 340 -3.29 -22.10 6.87
C ARG A 340 -4.76 -22.34 7.22
N ILE A 341 -5.47 -23.20 6.49
CA ILE A 341 -6.84 -23.60 6.83
C ILE A 341 -6.88 -24.28 8.20
N SER A 342 -5.94 -25.21 8.44
CA SER A 342 -5.78 -25.86 9.74
C SER A 342 -5.50 -24.84 10.85
N LEU A 343 -4.59 -23.89 10.60
CA LEU A 343 -4.21 -22.84 11.54
C LEU A 343 -5.37 -21.89 11.84
N GLN A 344 -6.15 -21.49 10.84
CA GLN A 344 -7.36 -20.69 11.01
C GLN A 344 -8.42 -21.41 11.85
N SER A 345 -8.61 -22.71 11.63
CA SER A 345 -9.52 -23.55 12.43
C SER A 345 -9.05 -23.62 13.89
N SER A 346 -7.74 -23.78 14.10
CA SER A 346 -7.14 -23.78 15.43
C SER A 346 -7.24 -22.41 16.11
N LEU A 347 -7.04 -21.30 15.40
CA LEU A 347 -7.20 -19.94 15.93
C LEU A 347 -8.63 -19.66 16.37
N ARG A 348 -9.65 -20.11 15.63
CA ARG A 348 -11.05 -20.00 16.07
C ARG A 348 -11.28 -20.68 17.42
N LYS A 349 -10.69 -21.87 17.61
CA LYS A 349 -10.75 -22.56 18.91
C LYS A 349 -9.97 -21.80 19.98
N ALA A 350 -8.79 -21.28 19.65
CA ALA A 350 -7.95 -20.52 20.56
C ALA A 350 -8.66 -19.28 21.11
N VAL A 351 -9.38 -18.53 20.27
CA VAL A 351 -10.21 -17.38 20.70
C VAL A 351 -11.26 -17.82 21.71
N VAL A 352 -12.00 -18.90 21.43
CA VAL A 352 -13.05 -19.42 22.32
C VAL A 352 -12.49 -19.97 23.62
N ASN A 353 -11.35 -20.66 23.56
CA ASN A 353 -10.69 -21.28 24.70
C ASN A 353 -9.82 -20.31 25.51
N GLN A 354 -9.72 -19.04 25.11
CA GLN A 354 -8.86 -18.03 25.72
C GLN A 354 -7.38 -18.48 25.80
N GLU A 355 -6.88 -19.02 24.69
CA GLU A 355 -5.50 -19.50 24.55
C GLU A 355 -4.51 -18.36 24.21
N PHE A 356 -4.88 -17.10 24.42
CA PHE A 356 -4.01 -15.96 24.18
C PHE A 356 -3.44 -15.41 25.49
N ASP A 357 -2.20 -14.93 25.43
CA ASP A 357 -1.52 -14.26 26.52
C ASP A 357 -0.77 -13.02 26.01
N LEU A 358 -0.42 -12.12 26.91
CA LEU A 358 0.30 -10.89 26.61
C LEU A 358 1.70 -10.93 27.20
N TYR A 359 2.70 -10.77 26.33
CA TYR A 359 4.08 -10.56 26.73
C TYR A 359 4.39 -9.07 26.63
N LEU A 360 5.34 -8.59 27.43
CA LEU A 360 5.78 -7.21 27.43
C LEU A 360 7.25 -7.11 27.03
N GLN A 361 7.56 -6.20 26.11
CA GLN A 361 8.93 -5.85 25.79
C GLN A 361 9.27 -4.49 26.42
N PRO A 362 10.31 -4.40 27.28
CA PRO A 362 10.71 -3.13 27.88
C PRO A 362 11.21 -2.12 26.85
N GLN A 363 10.75 -0.87 27.00
CA GLN A 363 11.30 0.29 26.34
C GLN A 363 12.21 1.03 27.31
N VAL A 364 13.42 1.36 26.86
CA VAL A 364 14.50 1.85 27.72
C VAL A 364 14.97 3.22 27.24
N SER A 365 15.13 4.15 28.16
CA SER A 365 15.74 5.46 27.91
C SER A 365 17.18 5.30 27.45
N THR A 366 17.52 5.89 26.30
CA THR A 366 18.91 5.87 25.83
C THR A 366 19.82 6.72 26.72
N HIS A 367 19.27 7.70 27.44
CA HIS A 367 20.00 8.69 28.22
C HIS A 367 20.58 8.11 29.51
N ASP A 368 19.74 7.47 30.32
CA ASP A 368 20.09 6.97 31.66
C ASP A 368 19.96 5.44 31.80
N GLY A 369 19.41 4.77 30.79
CA GLY A 369 19.23 3.31 30.80
C GLY A 369 18.06 2.83 31.66
N SER A 370 17.19 3.74 32.13
CA SER A 370 15.99 3.38 32.89
C SER A 370 14.91 2.78 31.97
N VAL A 371 14.11 1.87 32.50
CA VAL A 371 12.92 1.38 31.81
C VAL A 371 11.83 2.45 31.90
N VAL A 372 11.35 2.92 30.75
CA VAL A 372 10.37 4.04 30.63
C VAL A 372 9.00 3.56 30.15
N GLY A 373 8.77 2.25 30.14
CA GLY A 373 7.54 1.66 29.65
C GLY A 373 7.77 0.30 29.00
N GLY A 374 6.81 -0.11 28.19
CA GLY A 374 6.95 -1.32 27.39
C GLY A 374 5.86 -1.45 26.33
N GLU A 375 6.09 -2.36 25.41
CA GLU A 375 5.14 -2.71 24.35
C GLU A 375 4.47 -4.05 24.66
N VAL A 376 3.15 -4.09 24.50
CA VAL A 376 2.35 -5.30 24.63
C VAL A 376 2.35 -6.08 23.33
N LEU A 377 2.75 -7.35 23.43
CA LEU A 377 2.91 -8.26 22.32
C LEU A 377 2.07 -9.51 22.54
N LEU A 378 1.11 -9.73 21.63
CA LEU A 378 0.22 -10.88 21.67
C LEU A 378 1.01 -12.19 21.49
N ARG A 379 0.68 -13.21 22.28
CA ARG A 379 1.19 -14.58 22.15
C ARG A 379 0.02 -15.54 22.13
N TRP A 380 0.13 -16.56 21.26
CA TRP A 380 -0.77 -17.69 21.30
C TRP A 380 -0.12 -18.80 22.13
N ILE A 381 -0.74 -19.16 23.24
CA ILE A 381 -0.29 -20.17 24.18
C ILE A 381 -1.17 -21.40 24.07
N HIS A 382 -0.58 -22.54 23.72
CA HIS A 382 -1.27 -23.83 23.73
C HIS A 382 -0.55 -24.79 24.68
N SER A 383 -1.28 -25.42 25.60
CA SER A 383 -0.71 -26.35 26.59
C SER A 383 0.48 -25.78 27.38
N GLY A 384 0.48 -24.46 27.65
CA GLY A 384 1.53 -23.77 28.41
C GLY A 384 2.79 -23.42 27.61
N GLN A 385 2.79 -23.59 26.29
CA GLN A 385 3.90 -23.20 25.42
C GLN A 385 3.43 -22.23 24.33
N ALA A 386 4.29 -21.27 23.97
CA ALA A 386 4.03 -20.37 22.86
C ALA A 386 4.01 -21.15 21.54
N MET A 387 2.86 -21.14 20.89
CA MET A 387 2.65 -21.74 19.58
C MET A 387 2.73 -20.64 18.53
N HIS A 388 3.70 -20.76 17.63
CA HIS A 388 3.90 -19.86 16.50
C HIS A 388 4.33 -18.43 16.89
N THR A 389 4.93 -17.74 15.93
CA THR A 389 5.27 -16.33 16.07
C THR A 389 4.07 -15.46 15.69
N PRO A 390 3.94 -14.22 16.21
CA PRO A 390 2.87 -13.31 15.80
C PRO A 390 2.74 -13.16 14.27
N ALA A 391 3.86 -13.13 13.55
CA ALA A 391 3.89 -13.08 12.10
C ALA A 391 3.15 -14.24 11.41
N ASP A 392 3.05 -15.40 12.05
CA ASP A 392 2.37 -16.58 11.50
C ASP A 392 0.84 -16.48 11.61
N PHE A 393 0.31 -15.86 12.67
CA PHE A 393 -1.12 -15.92 13.01
C PHE A 393 -1.86 -14.58 12.98
N ILE A 394 -1.19 -13.44 13.21
CA ILE A 394 -1.83 -12.12 13.14
C ILE A 394 -2.46 -11.87 11.76
N PRO A 395 -1.78 -12.15 10.62
CA PRO A 395 -2.41 -11.95 9.30
C PRO A 395 -3.66 -12.81 9.07
N ILE A 396 -3.76 -13.95 9.76
CA ILE A 396 -4.94 -14.83 9.69
C ILE A 396 -6.08 -14.26 10.55
N LEU A 397 -5.78 -13.75 11.74
CA LEU A 397 -6.75 -13.06 12.58
C LEU A 397 -7.33 -11.83 11.86
N GLU A 398 -6.48 -11.06 11.17
CA GLU A 398 -6.91 -9.89 10.40
C GLU A 398 -7.81 -10.28 9.22
N ALA A 399 -7.34 -11.18 8.36
CA ALA A 399 -8.10 -11.64 7.20
C ALA A 399 -9.47 -12.23 7.61
N SER A 400 -9.52 -12.99 8.70
CA SER A 400 -10.76 -13.60 9.21
C SER A 400 -11.66 -12.65 10.01
N GLY A 401 -11.15 -11.48 10.43
CA GLY A 401 -11.87 -10.51 11.26
C GLY A 401 -11.83 -10.80 12.77
N MET A 402 -11.32 -11.97 13.19
CA MET A 402 -11.14 -12.31 14.60
C MET A 402 -10.21 -11.35 15.35
N ILE A 403 -9.36 -10.60 14.63
CA ILE A 403 -8.48 -9.59 15.23
C ILE A 403 -9.24 -8.51 16.01
N VAL A 404 -10.51 -8.23 15.66
CA VAL A 404 -11.32 -7.23 16.37
C VAL A 404 -11.64 -7.70 17.79
N ASP A 405 -12.14 -8.93 17.94
CA ASP A 405 -12.47 -9.51 19.24
C ASP A 405 -11.21 -9.73 20.11
N VAL A 406 -10.15 -10.26 19.49
CA VAL A 406 -8.86 -10.46 20.17
C VAL A 406 -8.29 -9.11 20.61
N GLY A 407 -8.34 -8.11 19.74
CA GLY A 407 -7.89 -6.76 20.00
C GLY A 407 -8.59 -6.07 21.16
N LEU A 408 -9.91 -6.25 21.28
CA LEU A 408 -10.67 -5.78 22.43
C LEU A 408 -10.16 -6.40 23.74
N TRP A 409 -9.90 -7.71 23.72
CA TRP A 409 -9.31 -8.41 24.85
C TRP A 409 -7.89 -7.90 25.18
N VAL A 410 -7.06 -7.61 24.16
CA VAL A 410 -5.74 -7.02 24.34
C VAL A 410 -5.85 -5.68 25.08
N ILE A 411 -6.66 -4.73 24.60
CA ILE A 411 -6.83 -3.40 25.21
C ILE A 411 -7.27 -3.52 26.67
N ARG A 412 -8.28 -4.36 26.94
CA ARG A 412 -8.80 -4.58 28.30
C ARG A 412 -7.72 -5.13 29.23
N THR A 413 -6.98 -6.13 28.77
CA THR A 413 -5.94 -6.79 29.57
C THR A 413 -4.73 -5.87 29.78
N SER A 414 -4.38 -5.03 28.80
CA SER A 414 -3.38 -3.97 28.98
C SER A 414 -3.77 -2.98 30.08
N CYS A 415 -5.03 -2.55 30.14
CA CYS A 415 -5.53 -1.69 31.22
C CYS A 415 -5.47 -2.40 32.59
N GLU A 416 -5.80 -3.69 32.63
CA GLU A 416 -5.70 -4.52 33.83
C GLU A 416 -4.25 -4.63 34.34
N TYR A 417 -3.30 -4.85 33.43
CA TYR A 417 -1.87 -4.92 33.74
C TYR A 417 -1.36 -3.59 34.31
N LEU A 418 -1.74 -2.46 33.68
CA LEU A 418 -1.42 -1.12 34.20
C LEU A 418 -1.97 -0.90 35.61
N ARG A 419 -3.25 -1.24 35.85
CA ARG A 419 -3.87 -1.05 37.17
C ARG A 419 -3.12 -1.84 38.24
N ASN A 420 -2.78 -3.09 37.95
CA ASN A 420 -2.02 -3.94 38.86
C ASN A 420 -0.65 -3.33 39.22
N MET A 421 0.05 -2.78 38.23
CA MET A 421 1.36 -2.18 38.43
C MET A 421 1.28 -0.84 39.17
N LEU A 422 0.24 -0.03 38.92
CA LEU A 422 -0.04 1.21 39.65
C LEU A 422 -0.36 0.94 41.13
N ASP A 423 -1.21 -0.06 41.42
CA ASP A 423 -1.58 -0.43 42.80
C ASP A 423 -0.37 -0.90 43.62
N ARG A 424 0.63 -1.47 42.94
CA ARG A 424 1.89 -1.91 43.55
C ARG A 424 2.94 -0.79 43.63
N GLY A 425 2.67 0.38 43.05
CA GLY A 425 3.59 1.51 43.02
C GLY A 425 4.85 1.29 42.18
N ILE A 426 4.80 0.35 41.22
CA ILE A 426 5.93 0.03 40.33
C ILE A 426 5.80 0.66 38.94
N TRP A 427 4.63 1.21 38.61
CA TRP A 427 4.42 2.03 37.42
C TRP A 427 4.30 3.50 37.81
N THR A 428 5.01 4.37 37.11
CA THR A 428 5.02 5.81 37.36
C THR A 428 4.28 6.58 36.25
N PRO A 429 3.80 7.81 36.51
CA PRO A 429 3.00 8.56 35.54
C PRO A 429 3.72 8.93 34.22
N ASP A 430 5.04 8.86 34.19
CA ASP A 430 5.89 9.11 33.03
C ASP A 430 6.09 7.88 32.13
N MET A 431 5.70 6.69 32.60
CA MET A 431 5.80 5.45 31.83
C MET A 431 4.61 5.26 30.88
N GLN A 432 4.89 4.67 29.72
CA GLN A 432 3.89 4.42 28.67
C GLN A 432 3.82 2.94 28.29
N LEU A 433 2.61 2.46 28.05
CA LEU A 433 2.35 1.11 27.56
C LEU A 433 1.88 1.16 26.10
N GLY A 434 2.70 0.65 25.19
CA GLY A 434 2.41 0.52 23.77
C GLY A 434 1.44 -0.64 23.50
N VAL A 435 0.40 -0.40 22.70
CA VAL A 435 -0.57 -1.41 22.27
C VAL A 435 -0.79 -1.31 20.77
N ASN A 436 -0.42 -2.38 20.05
CA ASN A 436 -0.61 -2.49 18.60
C ASN A 436 -2.08 -2.56 18.20
N ILE A 437 -2.46 -1.78 17.19
CA ILE A 437 -3.80 -1.74 16.61
C ILE A 437 -3.73 -2.02 15.11
N SER A 438 -4.31 -3.14 14.67
CA SER A 438 -4.42 -3.45 13.24
C SER A 438 -5.30 -2.45 12.49
N PRO A 439 -5.12 -2.27 11.16
CA PRO A 439 -6.01 -1.45 10.35
C PRO A 439 -7.48 -1.86 10.48
N LYS A 440 -7.76 -3.17 10.54
CA LYS A 440 -9.14 -3.67 10.66
C LYS A 440 -9.79 -3.33 12.01
N GLN A 441 -9.03 -3.39 13.10
CA GLN A 441 -9.49 -2.89 14.40
C GLN A 441 -9.67 -1.37 14.38
N PHE A 442 -8.76 -0.65 13.73
CA PHE A 442 -8.84 0.81 13.67
C PHE A 442 -10.09 1.28 12.94
N HIS A 443 -10.54 0.57 11.90
CA HIS A 443 -11.78 0.89 11.19
C HIS A 443 -13.05 0.43 11.93
N ASP A 444 -12.94 -0.41 12.96
CA ASP A 444 -14.11 -0.86 13.73
C ASP A 444 -14.80 0.32 14.45
N PRO A 445 -16.11 0.55 14.24
CA PRO A 445 -16.84 1.64 14.88
C PRO A 445 -16.84 1.56 16.42
N GLY A 446 -16.70 0.36 17.00
CA GLY A 446 -16.70 0.10 18.43
C GLY A 446 -15.37 0.36 19.14
N LEU A 447 -14.29 0.66 18.43
CA LEU A 447 -12.96 0.85 19.02
C LEU A 447 -12.93 1.95 20.09
N ILE A 448 -13.48 3.13 19.79
CA ILE A 448 -13.45 4.27 20.73
C ILE A 448 -14.22 3.91 22.00
N THR A 449 -15.45 3.41 21.86
CA THR A 449 -16.29 3.03 23.01
C THR A 449 -15.62 1.94 23.86
N SER A 450 -14.97 0.98 23.21
CA SER A 450 -14.23 -0.09 23.88
C SER A 450 -13.03 0.42 24.67
N LEU A 451 -12.28 1.36 24.08
CA LEU A 451 -11.13 2.00 24.71
C LEU A 451 -11.58 2.85 25.92
N GLU A 452 -12.59 3.71 25.74
CA GLU A 452 -13.18 4.51 26.82
C GLU A 452 -13.68 3.64 27.97
N HIS A 453 -14.38 2.56 27.64
CA HIS A 453 -14.90 1.63 28.64
C HIS A 453 -13.79 0.94 29.42
N SER A 454 -12.72 0.49 28.74
CA SER A 454 -11.59 -0.20 29.37
C SER A 454 -10.80 0.75 30.29
N LEU A 455 -10.44 1.94 29.79
CA LEU A 455 -9.75 2.96 30.58
C LEU A 455 -10.55 3.32 31.86
N LYS A 456 -11.85 3.53 31.72
CA LYS A 456 -12.73 3.88 32.86
C LYS A 456 -12.92 2.73 33.84
N SER A 457 -13.06 1.50 33.36
CA SER A 457 -13.32 0.33 34.22
C SER A 457 -12.14 -0.02 35.12
N TYR A 458 -10.92 0.26 34.64
CA TYR A 458 -9.69 0.02 35.39
C TYR A 458 -9.09 1.31 35.99
N ASP A 459 -9.76 2.45 35.89
CA ASP A 459 -9.28 3.76 36.38
C ASP A 459 -7.84 4.06 35.91
N ILE A 460 -7.65 3.98 34.59
CA ILE A 460 -6.37 4.22 33.92
C ILE A 460 -6.39 5.60 33.27
N SER A 461 -5.35 6.38 33.55
CA SER A 461 -5.15 7.66 32.87
C SER A 461 -4.85 7.42 31.38
N PRO A 462 -5.57 8.06 30.45
CA PRO A 462 -5.43 7.80 29.01
C PRO A 462 -4.00 8.03 28.48
N ASP A 463 -3.25 8.96 29.05
CA ASP A 463 -1.87 9.30 28.67
C ASP A 463 -0.83 8.20 28.95
N MET A 464 -1.20 7.18 29.74
CA MET A 464 -0.37 6.00 30.00
C MET A 464 -0.45 4.94 28.88
N ILE A 465 -1.40 5.08 27.95
CA ILE A 465 -1.55 4.17 26.80
C ILE A 465 -1.12 4.88 25.52
N THR A 466 -0.25 4.22 24.78
CA THR A 466 0.13 4.59 23.42
C THR A 466 -0.43 3.56 22.46
N LEU A 467 -1.27 3.99 21.53
CA LEU A 467 -1.74 3.14 20.45
C LEU A 467 -0.71 3.16 19.31
N GLU A 468 -0.26 1.99 18.91
CA GLU A 468 0.73 1.82 17.85
C GLU A 468 0.01 1.39 16.56
N VAL A 469 0.22 2.15 15.49
CA VAL A 469 -0.42 1.93 14.19
C VAL A 469 0.64 1.92 13.10
N THR A 470 0.50 1.02 12.13
CA THR A 470 1.43 0.94 11.00
C THR A 470 1.12 1.99 9.94
N GLU A 471 2.11 2.30 9.09
CA GLU A 471 1.94 3.22 7.96
C GLU A 471 0.78 2.83 7.02
N ASN A 472 0.53 1.53 6.85
CA ASN A 472 -0.50 0.99 5.96
C ASN A 472 -1.92 1.37 6.38
N LEU A 473 -2.14 1.80 7.63
CA LEU A 473 -3.43 2.33 8.07
C LEU A 473 -3.89 3.53 7.21
N LEU A 474 -2.95 4.25 6.61
CA LEU A 474 -3.18 5.54 5.94
C LEU A 474 -3.57 5.43 4.46
N ILE A 475 -3.59 4.21 3.89
CA ILE A 475 -3.71 4.01 2.44
C ILE A 475 -5.14 4.24 1.93
N ASP A 476 -6.16 3.78 2.67
CA ASP A 476 -7.53 3.69 2.13
C ASP A 476 -8.43 4.90 2.46
N ASP A 477 -8.28 5.53 3.64
CA ASP A 477 -9.19 6.59 4.12
C ASP A 477 -8.49 7.57 5.09
N PHE A 478 -7.59 8.40 4.55
CA PHE A 478 -6.72 9.26 5.35
C PHE A 478 -7.47 10.24 6.26
N GLU A 479 -8.49 10.94 5.75
CA GLU A 479 -9.21 11.96 6.54
C GLU A 479 -10.01 11.35 7.69
N SER A 480 -10.72 10.24 7.44
CA SER A 480 -11.47 9.52 8.47
C SER A 480 -10.54 8.98 9.55
N VAL A 481 -9.38 8.44 9.14
CA VAL A 481 -8.35 7.98 10.07
C VAL A 481 -7.85 9.13 10.94
N VAL A 482 -7.46 10.25 10.33
CA VAL A 482 -6.99 11.44 11.06
C VAL A 482 -8.04 11.94 12.06
N ASP A 483 -9.31 12.00 11.67
CA ASP A 483 -10.40 12.45 12.55
C ASP A 483 -10.65 11.48 13.70
N LYS A 484 -10.58 10.18 13.44
CA LYS A 484 -10.66 9.15 14.48
C LYS A 484 -9.47 9.22 15.45
N MET A 485 -8.25 9.38 14.93
CA MET A 485 -7.06 9.56 15.76
C MET A 485 -7.15 10.83 16.60
N LYS A 486 -7.66 11.95 16.05
CA LYS A 486 -7.88 13.19 16.82
C LYS A 486 -8.88 12.97 17.96
N LYS A 487 -9.98 12.24 17.72
CA LYS A 487 -10.96 11.90 18.77
C LYS A 487 -10.30 11.10 19.90
N ILE A 488 -9.55 10.07 19.54
CA ILE A 488 -8.84 9.22 20.49
C ILE A 488 -7.79 10.04 21.27
N ARG A 489 -6.98 10.86 20.60
CA ARG A 489 -6.03 11.77 21.25
C ARG A 489 -6.71 12.77 22.18
N ASN A 490 -7.89 13.29 21.83
CA ASN A 490 -8.64 14.20 22.70
C ASN A 490 -9.12 13.54 24.00
N MET A 491 -9.15 12.21 24.08
CA MET A 491 -9.34 11.48 25.34
C MET A 491 -8.09 11.56 26.24
N GLY A 492 -6.92 11.84 25.66
CA GLY A 492 -5.63 11.93 26.34
C GLY A 492 -4.63 10.83 25.97
N THR A 493 -5.05 9.83 25.17
CA THR A 493 -4.16 8.75 24.71
C THR A 493 -3.14 9.25 23.68
N ARG A 494 -2.01 8.55 23.59
CA ARG A 494 -0.94 8.86 22.64
C ARG A 494 -0.98 7.95 21.42
N PHE A 495 -0.37 8.40 20.33
CA PHE A 495 -0.15 7.57 19.15
C PHE A 495 1.32 7.42 18.82
N ALA A 496 1.71 6.20 18.45
CA ALA A 496 2.96 5.91 17.78
C ALA A 496 2.70 5.45 16.35
N ILE A 497 3.54 5.90 15.42
CA ILE A 497 3.61 5.27 14.09
C ILE A 497 4.69 4.18 14.13
N ASP A 498 4.29 2.96 13.76
CA ASP A 498 5.14 1.78 13.74
C ASP A 498 5.64 1.47 12.32
N ASP A 499 6.73 0.70 12.25
CA ASP A 499 7.42 0.31 11.01
C ASP A 499 7.85 1.50 10.11
N PHE A 500 8.16 2.65 10.70
CA PHE A 500 8.39 3.88 9.92
C PHE A 500 9.61 3.75 9.00
N GLY A 501 9.40 4.01 7.70
CA GLY A 501 10.42 3.96 6.65
C GLY A 501 10.40 2.70 5.78
N SER A 502 9.62 1.68 6.14
CA SER A 502 9.46 0.44 5.34
C SER A 502 8.45 0.59 4.18
N GLY A 503 7.64 1.65 4.18
CA GLY A 503 6.50 1.85 3.28
C GLY A 503 6.41 3.24 2.63
N TYR A 504 5.21 3.56 2.12
CA TYR A 504 4.89 4.74 1.31
C TYR A 504 4.70 6.05 2.12
N SER A 505 5.10 6.13 3.38
CA SER A 505 4.90 7.35 4.17
C SER A 505 5.67 8.53 3.61
N SER A 506 4.97 9.29 2.77
CA SER A 506 5.45 10.59 2.35
C SER A 506 5.52 11.47 3.60
N MET A 507 6.65 12.18 3.76
CA MET A 507 6.88 13.14 4.83
C MET A 507 5.77 14.20 4.98
N ILE A 508 4.92 14.31 3.96
CA ILE A 508 3.75 15.18 3.85
C ILE A 508 2.64 14.75 4.83
N TYR A 509 2.43 13.45 5.03
CA TYR A 509 1.35 12.94 5.90
C TYR A 509 1.69 13.06 7.39
N LEU A 510 2.96 12.91 7.76
CA LEU A 510 3.43 12.98 9.15
C LEU A 510 3.01 14.29 9.84
N LYS A 511 3.01 15.42 9.11
CA LYS A 511 2.58 16.73 9.62
C LYS A 511 1.11 16.78 10.03
N ARG A 512 0.25 15.99 9.38
CA ARG A 512 -1.21 16.03 9.58
C ARG A 512 -1.67 15.03 10.64
N LEU A 513 -0.86 14.02 10.92
CA LEU A 513 -1.19 12.97 11.87
C LEU A 513 -0.98 13.45 13.31
N PRO A 514 -1.90 13.11 14.23
CA PRO A 514 -1.81 13.49 15.63
C PRO A 514 -0.85 12.56 16.41
N LEU A 515 0.37 12.37 15.92
CA LEU A 515 1.37 11.46 16.48
C LEU A 515 2.12 12.07 17.66
N ASN A 516 2.60 11.20 18.54
CA ASN A 516 3.50 11.54 19.66
C ASN A 516 4.86 10.85 19.53
N ILE A 517 4.88 9.66 18.91
CA ILE A 517 6.04 8.79 18.86
C ILE A 517 6.24 8.30 17.43
N LEU A 518 7.49 8.17 17.02
CA LEU A 518 7.91 7.51 15.80
C LEU A 518 8.79 6.32 16.16
N LYS A 519 8.41 5.12 15.71
CA LYS A 519 9.19 3.90 15.91
C LYS A 519 9.98 3.60 14.64
N ILE A 520 11.31 3.48 14.77
CA ILE A 520 12.21 3.14 13.67
C ILE A 520 12.34 1.63 13.60
N ASP A 521 11.90 1.05 12.49
CA ASP A 521 11.88 -0.40 12.29
C ASP A 521 13.27 -1.06 12.45
N ARG A 522 13.26 -2.31 12.90
CA ARG A 522 14.44 -3.14 13.09
C ARG A 522 15.30 -3.26 11.84
N GLU A 523 14.73 -3.27 10.63
CA GLU A 523 15.50 -3.38 9.39
C GLU A 523 16.50 -2.22 9.23
N PHE A 524 16.14 -1.01 9.67
CA PHE A 524 17.03 0.16 9.68
C PHE A 524 18.02 0.16 10.85
N ILE A 525 17.72 -0.54 11.93
CA ILE A 525 18.58 -0.60 13.12
C ILE A 525 19.63 -1.71 13.02
N ALA A 526 19.30 -2.84 12.38
CA ALA A 526 20.14 -4.04 12.35
C ALA A 526 21.55 -3.81 11.76
N ASN A 527 21.66 -2.94 10.75
CA ASN A 527 22.90 -2.67 10.00
C ASN A 527 23.47 -1.25 10.25
N LEU A 528 22.94 -0.53 11.24
CA LEU A 528 23.24 0.88 11.49
C LEU A 528 24.74 1.19 11.69
N ASN A 529 25.50 0.23 12.23
CA ASN A 529 26.93 0.40 12.51
C ASN A 529 27.85 0.07 11.31
N SER A 530 27.34 -0.58 10.27
CA SER A 530 28.13 -1.07 9.13
C SER A 530 27.75 -0.43 7.79
N ASP A 531 26.54 0.09 7.66
CA ASP A 531 26.04 0.71 6.43
C ASP A 531 25.85 2.22 6.59
N LYS A 532 26.54 2.98 5.74
CA LYS A 532 26.49 4.44 5.73
C LYS A 532 25.16 4.97 5.18
N ASP A 533 24.54 4.24 4.26
CA ASP A 533 23.28 4.66 3.67
C ASP A 533 22.15 4.50 4.71
N THR A 534 22.11 3.36 5.40
CA THR A 534 21.24 3.15 6.58
C THR A 534 21.45 4.22 7.66
N LEU A 535 22.70 4.56 7.99
CA LEU A 535 22.98 5.63 8.96
C LEU A 535 22.43 6.99 8.53
N GLY A 536 22.64 7.38 7.27
CA GLY A 536 22.11 8.64 6.74
C GLY A 536 20.58 8.70 6.75
N LEU A 537 19.91 7.57 6.54
CA LEU A 537 18.45 7.48 6.64
C LEU A 537 17.96 7.66 8.08
N VAL A 538 18.56 6.97 9.05
CA VAL A 538 18.23 7.15 10.48
C VAL A 538 18.50 8.59 10.93
N GLU A 539 19.59 9.21 10.50
CA GLU A 539 19.86 10.64 10.77
C GLU A 539 18.74 11.56 10.23
N ALA A 540 18.22 11.28 9.04
CA ALA A 540 17.11 12.02 8.45
C ALA A 540 15.81 11.82 9.25
N ILE A 541 15.49 10.58 9.62
CA ILE A 541 14.31 10.26 10.45
C ILE A 541 14.39 10.98 11.81
N MET A 542 15.57 10.97 12.45
CA MET A 542 15.81 11.69 13.70
C MET A 542 15.61 13.21 13.54
N MET A 543 16.07 13.79 12.43
CA MET A 543 15.88 15.22 12.14
C MET A 543 14.40 15.57 11.96
N VAL A 544 13.66 14.76 11.22
CA VAL A 544 12.21 14.90 11.00
C VAL A 544 11.47 14.84 12.32
N SER A 545 11.75 13.81 13.12
CA SER A 545 11.11 13.58 14.42
C SER A 545 11.29 14.78 15.34
N ARG A 546 12.52 15.32 15.43
CA ARG A 546 12.81 16.54 16.19
C ARG A 546 12.06 17.77 15.67
N HIS A 547 11.92 17.92 14.36
CA HIS A 547 11.21 19.05 13.77
C HIS A 547 9.71 19.04 14.13
N TYR A 548 9.11 17.86 14.16
CA TYR A 548 7.70 17.68 14.51
C TYR A 548 7.45 17.46 16.01
N GLY A 549 8.50 17.44 16.83
CA GLY A 549 8.39 17.23 18.29
C GLY A 549 7.92 15.82 18.65
N LEU A 550 8.30 14.82 17.85
CA LEU A 550 7.99 13.40 18.08
C LEU A 550 9.13 12.76 18.89
N ASP A 551 8.77 11.96 19.89
CA ASP A 551 9.71 11.08 20.57
C ASP A 551 10.08 9.92 19.62
N VAL A 552 11.32 9.45 19.66
CA VAL A 552 11.78 8.34 18.81
C VAL A 552 12.05 7.10 19.63
N VAL A 553 11.53 5.96 19.17
CA VAL A 553 11.84 4.63 19.68
C VAL A 553 12.58 3.86 18.59
N ALA A 554 13.82 3.42 18.85
CA ALA A 554 14.54 2.53 17.94
C ALA A 554 14.27 1.06 18.27
N GLU A 555 13.83 0.29 17.28
CA GLU A 555 13.45 -1.11 17.47
C GLU A 555 14.57 -2.09 17.11
N GLY A 556 14.52 -3.29 17.71
CA GLY A 556 15.44 -4.36 17.35
C GLY A 556 16.91 -4.05 17.67
N VAL A 557 17.19 -3.24 18.69
CA VAL A 557 18.57 -2.99 19.14
C VAL A 557 19.11 -4.26 19.79
N GLU A 558 20.11 -4.88 19.16
CA GLU A 558 20.75 -6.13 19.64
C GLU A 558 22.18 -5.89 20.16
N LYS A 559 22.88 -4.90 19.61
CA LYS A 559 24.31 -4.66 19.83
C LYS A 559 24.55 -3.34 20.57
N ARG A 560 25.56 -3.32 21.44
CA ARG A 560 25.90 -2.13 22.22
C ARG A 560 26.42 -0.99 21.35
N GLU A 561 27.14 -1.31 20.28
CA GLU A 561 27.65 -0.32 19.33
C GLU A 561 26.51 0.44 18.63
N VAL A 562 25.40 -0.25 18.32
CA VAL A 562 24.20 0.36 17.75
C VAL A 562 23.53 1.30 18.75
N LEU A 563 23.44 0.91 20.03
CA LEU A 563 22.93 1.78 21.09
C LEU A 563 23.78 3.05 21.25
N GLU A 564 25.11 2.93 21.20
CA GLU A 564 26.01 4.09 21.29
C GLU A 564 25.81 5.07 20.12
N ILE A 565 25.59 4.56 18.91
CA ILE A 565 25.23 5.39 17.75
C ILE A 565 23.89 6.09 17.98
N LEU A 566 22.84 5.35 18.35
CA LEU A 566 21.50 5.92 18.60
C LEU A 566 21.53 7.01 19.69
N ARG A 567 22.29 6.79 20.76
CA ARG A 567 22.51 7.80 21.81
C ARG A 567 23.18 9.06 21.25
N SER A 568 24.18 8.90 20.37
CA SER A 568 24.87 10.04 19.74
C SER A 568 23.97 10.84 18.79
N LEU A 569 22.99 10.18 18.17
CA LEU A 569 21.99 10.79 17.30
C LEU A 569 20.86 11.48 18.08
N GLY A 570 20.81 11.29 19.40
CA GLY A 570 19.77 11.82 20.28
C GLY A 570 18.46 11.08 20.17
N CYS A 571 18.47 9.76 19.91
CA CYS A 571 17.28 8.91 20.00
C CYS A 571 16.79 8.84 21.46
N ASP A 572 15.50 8.97 21.72
CA ASP A 572 14.98 9.07 23.09
C ASP A 572 14.93 7.71 23.79
N LYS A 573 14.44 6.69 23.07
CA LYS A 573 14.14 5.36 23.62
C LYS A 573 14.62 4.26 22.67
N TYR A 574 14.85 3.08 23.22
CA TYR A 574 15.11 1.89 22.42
C TYR A 574 14.44 0.65 22.99
N GLN A 575 14.20 -0.34 22.14
CA GLN A 575 13.79 -1.68 22.52
C GLN A 575 14.51 -2.73 21.68
N GLY A 576 14.75 -3.91 22.27
CA GLY A 576 15.41 -5.01 21.57
C GLY A 576 16.17 -5.97 22.47
N ALA A 577 16.69 -7.05 21.88
CA ALA A 577 17.35 -8.15 22.58
C ALA A 577 18.60 -7.70 23.37
N HIS A 578 19.16 -6.52 23.06
CA HIS A 578 20.25 -5.92 23.84
C HIS A 578 19.87 -5.74 25.31
N PHE A 579 18.63 -5.34 25.58
CA PHE A 579 18.12 -5.18 26.94
C PHE A 579 17.28 -6.40 27.37
N SER A 580 16.24 -6.71 26.61
CA SER A 580 15.39 -7.86 26.88
C SER A 580 14.59 -8.28 25.65
N MET A 581 14.43 -9.59 25.49
CA MET A 581 13.36 -10.13 24.66
C MET A 581 11.99 -9.85 25.31
N PRO A 582 10.87 -9.98 24.57
CA PRO A 582 9.55 -9.96 25.19
C PRO A 582 9.44 -11.01 26.30
N VAL A 583 8.92 -10.61 27.46
CA VAL A 583 8.82 -11.45 28.67
C VAL A 583 7.39 -11.47 29.22
N SER A 584 7.09 -12.43 30.11
CA SER A 584 5.80 -12.45 30.82
C SER A 584 5.64 -11.24 31.74
N LEU A 585 4.40 -10.95 32.14
CA LEU A 585 4.10 -9.85 33.07
C LEU A 585 4.92 -9.92 34.36
N ASP A 586 5.00 -11.09 35.01
CA ASP A 586 5.76 -11.27 36.26
C ASP A 586 7.23 -10.89 36.09
N ARG A 587 7.82 -11.27 34.95
CA ARG A 587 9.23 -10.96 34.67
C ARG A 587 9.40 -9.49 34.30
N PHE A 588 8.47 -8.91 33.56
CA PHE A 588 8.46 -7.48 33.25
C PHE A 588 8.42 -6.63 34.52
N GLN A 589 7.54 -6.98 35.48
CA GLN A 589 7.44 -6.30 36.77
C GLN A 589 8.73 -6.38 37.59
N GLN A 590 9.51 -7.47 37.47
CA GLN A 590 10.83 -7.56 38.11
C GLN A 590 11.85 -6.62 37.46
N LEU A 591 11.76 -6.40 36.15
CA LEU A 591 12.65 -5.49 35.42
C LEU A 591 12.37 -4.01 35.74
N LEU A 592 11.13 -3.65 36.11
CA LEU A 592 10.77 -2.29 36.53
C LEU A 592 11.33 -1.90 37.91
N VAL A 593 11.64 -2.88 38.76
CA VAL A 593 12.09 -2.65 40.15
C VAL A 593 13.62 -2.75 40.30
N ALA A 594 14.29 -3.32 39.29
CA ALA A 594 15.74 -3.53 39.26
C ALA A 594 16.48 -2.24 38.85
#